data_AF-A0A2G2A154-F1
#
_entry.id   AF-A0A2G2A154-F1
#
_cell.length_a   1.000
_cell.length_b   1.000
_cell.length_c   1.000
_cell.angle_alpha   90.00
_cell.angle_beta   90.00
_cell.angle_gamma   90.00
#
_symmetry.space_group_name_H-M   'P 1'
#
loop_
_entity.id
_entity.type
_entity.pdbx_description
1 polymer ?
#
loop_
_entity_poly.entity_id
_entity_poly.type
_entity_poly.pdbx_seq_one_letter_code
_entity_poly.pdbx_strand_id
1 'polypeptide(L)'
;MNFSELKSEVHLLTNRPDLFAETESAIKAATLKAHKVDFFSKDLYSTGVAFEDPGFRQSLDYVLLIPNFRAFKSFRLAENETDDTGDFIDIITIDEILDAYGRNRTNIGYVAGRVLELRAAVEFQFGLLTAYVSPIVTPEEDYSSWVAEQFPFTIIYEAARVIFTSIGQADKARLYRDMRIEEYKELGTSALTDVGS
;
A
#
# COMPACT_ATOMS: atom_id res chain seq x y z
N MET A 1 17.56 5.23 1.44
CA MET A 1 17.69 6.60 1.96
C MET A 1 16.58 6.87 2.96
N ASN A 2 16.90 7.56 4.05
CA ASN A 2 15.89 8.10 4.97
C ASN A 2 15.33 9.44 4.49
N PHE A 3 14.32 9.97 5.17
CA PHE A 3 13.66 11.21 4.75
C PHE A 3 14.59 12.42 4.69
N SER A 4 15.49 12.57 5.66
CA SER A 4 16.46 13.67 5.71
C SER A 4 17.41 13.65 4.52
N GLU A 5 17.89 12.46 4.14
CA GLU A 5 18.75 12.26 2.97
C GLU A 5 18.01 12.62 1.66
N LEU A 6 16.76 12.18 1.51
CA LEU A 6 15.93 12.53 0.35
C LEU A 6 15.73 14.05 0.26
N LYS A 7 15.46 14.70 1.39
CA LYS A 7 15.28 16.17 1.48
C LYS A 7 16.55 16.91 1.08
N SER A 8 17.70 16.49 1.61
CA SER A 8 18.99 17.06 1.23
C SER A 8 19.26 16.94 -0.27
N GLU A 9 18.97 15.78 -0.87
CA GLU A 9 19.19 15.57 -2.30
C GLU A 9 18.24 16.40 -3.17
N VAL A 10 16.95 16.49 -2.81
CA VAL A 10 16.01 17.36 -3.53
C VAL A 10 16.41 18.83 -3.43
N HIS A 11 16.87 19.29 -2.26
CA HIS A 11 17.38 20.66 -2.12
C HIS A 11 18.63 20.91 -2.96
N LEU A 12 19.54 19.94 -3.05
CA LEU A 12 20.73 20.02 -3.90
C LEU A 12 20.35 20.17 -5.37
N LEU A 13 19.45 19.32 -5.88
CA LEU A 13 19.02 19.35 -7.28
C LEU A 13 18.25 20.61 -7.64
N THR A 14 17.38 21.07 -6.73
CA THR A 14 16.54 22.26 -6.94
C THR A 14 17.28 23.57 -6.71
N ASN A 15 18.35 23.54 -5.92
CA ASN A 15 19.03 24.72 -5.39
C ASN A 15 18.06 25.69 -4.69
N ARG A 16 17.06 25.13 -3.99
CA ARG A 16 16.01 25.86 -3.27
C ARG A 16 15.85 25.34 -1.83
N PRO A 17 16.84 25.58 -0.96
CA PRO A 17 16.76 25.20 0.46
C PRO A 17 15.68 25.99 1.22
N ASP A 18 15.23 27.12 0.66
CA ASP A 18 14.19 27.97 1.25
C ASP A 18 12.78 27.36 1.17
N LEU A 19 12.54 26.43 0.24
CA LEU A 19 11.24 25.75 0.05
C LEU A 19 11.14 24.47 0.88
N PHE A 20 11.38 24.58 2.18
CA PHE A 20 11.47 23.44 3.09
C PHE A 20 10.15 22.65 3.16
N ALA A 21 9.04 23.32 3.48
CA ALA A 21 7.74 22.66 3.67
C ALA A 21 7.21 22.07 2.36
N GLU A 22 7.41 22.76 1.23
CA GLU A 22 7.03 22.28 -0.09
C GLU A 22 7.83 21.06 -0.50
N THR A 23 9.13 21.04 -0.18
CA THR A 23 10.01 19.89 -0.45
C THR A 23 9.57 18.68 0.35
N GLU A 24 9.25 18.84 1.63
CA GLU A 24 8.74 17.76 2.47
C GLU A 24 7.41 17.21 1.94
N SER A 25 6.48 18.09 1.60
CA SER A 25 5.20 17.70 1.02
C SER A 25 5.39 16.95 -0.31
N ALA A 26 6.30 17.42 -1.17
CA ALA A 26 6.61 16.81 -2.45
C ALA A 26 7.22 15.40 -2.28
N ILE A 27 8.13 15.21 -1.33
CA ILE A 27 8.72 13.90 -1.02
C ILE A 27 7.67 12.92 -0.51
N LYS A 28 6.81 13.35 0.42
CA LYS A 28 5.71 12.52 0.95
C LYS A 28 4.75 12.10 -0.16
N ALA A 29 4.36 13.04 -1.01
CA ALA A 29 3.49 12.77 -2.15
C ALA A 29 4.14 11.84 -3.19
N ALA A 30 5.42 12.06 -3.51
CA ALA A 30 6.18 11.23 -4.43
C ALA A 30 6.36 9.80 -3.90
N THR A 31 6.61 9.64 -2.61
CA THR A 31 6.69 8.34 -1.93
C THR A 31 5.36 7.58 -2.07
N LEU A 32 4.25 8.20 -1.68
CA LEU A 32 2.92 7.58 -1.80
C LEU A 32 2.57 7.24 -3.26
N LYS A 33 2.97 8.10 -4.20
CA LYS A 33 2.75 7.87 -5.63
C LYS A 33 3.52 6.66 -6.12
N ALA A 34 4.79 6.51 -5.74
CA ALA A 34 5.62 5.39 -6.18
C ALA A 34 5.04 4.04 -5.74
N HIS A 35 4.59 3.93 -4.49
CA HIS A 35 3.94 2.71 -4.01
C HIS A 35 2.59 2.44 -4.69
N LYS A 36 1.86 3.47 -5.16
CA LYS A 36 0.55 3.32 -5.81
C LYS A 36 0.61 2.97 -7.30
N VAL A 37 1.80 2.83 -7.87
CA VAL A 37 1.95 2.46 -9.29
C VAL A 37 1.50 1.03 -9.54
N ASP A 38 1.81 0.12 -8.62
CA ASP A 38 1.52 -1.31 -8.75
C ASP A 38 1.34 -1.97 -7.37
N PHE A 39 0.94 -3.23 -7.38
CA PHE A 39 0.75 -4.08 -6.22
C PHE A 39 2.03 -4.89 -5.90
N PHE A 40 3.06 -4.21 -5.43
CA PHE A 40 4.35 -4.81 -5.09
C PHE A 40 4.24 -5.80 -3.91
N SER A 41 4.94 -6.94 -4.01
CA SER A 41 5.02 -7.93 -2.92
C SER A 41 5.58 -7.33 -1.62
N LYS A 42 6.54 -6.41 -1.72
CA LYS A 42 7.14 -5.69 -0.60
C LYS A 42 6.18 -4.74 0.13
N ASP A 43 5.02 -4.44 -0.47
CA ASP A 43 3.92 -3.72 0.19
C ASP A 43 2.97 -4.67 0.94
N LEU A 44 3.15 -5.99 0.85
CA LEU A 44 2.30 -6.93 1.56
C LEU A 44 2.59 -6.92 3.05
N TYR A 45 1.52 -6.83 3.82
CA TYR A 45 1.51 -6.98 5.26
C TYR A 45 0.47 -8.02 5.64
N SER A 46 0.86 -8.96 6.51
CA SER A 46 -0.01 -10.00 7.04
C SER A 46 -0.11 -9.87 8.54
N THR A 47 -1.31 -10.03 9.07
CA THR A 47 -1.56 -9.99 10.51
C THR A 47 -2.66 -10.96 10.89
N GLY A 48 -2.53 -11.57 12.07
CA GLY A 48 -3.54 -12.42 12.66
C GLY A 48 -4.75 -11.61 13.11
N VAL A 49 -5.92 -12.21 13.00
CA VAL A 49 -7.19 -11.67 13.47
C VAL A 49 -7.83 -12.70 14.38
N ALA A 50 -8.27 -12.25 15.55
CA ALA A 50 -9.02 -13.06 16.51
C ALA A 50 -10.37 -12.39 16.78
N PHE A 51 -11.43 -13.18 16.70
CA PHE A 51 -12.79 -12.79 17.08
C PHE A 51 -13.08 -13.27 18.51
N GLU A 52 -14.01 -12.59 19.19
CA GLU A 52 -14.34 -12.91 20.59
C GLU A 52 -14.94 -14.31 20.72
N ASP A 53 -15.88 -14.65 19.83
CA ASP A 53 -16.54 -15.95 19.77
C ASP A 53 -16.42 -16.57 18.36
N PRO A 54 -16.32 -17.90 18.25
CA PRO A 54 -16.38 -18.59 16.97
C PRO A 54 -17.75 -18.40 16.30
N GLY A 55 -17.76 -18.21 14.98
CA GLY A 55 -18.99 -18.02 14.24
C GLY A 55 -18.84 -18.22 12.74
N PHE A 56 -19.96 -18.48 12.05
CA PHE A 56 -20.00 -18.58 10.59
C PHE A 56 -19.91 -17.21 9.89
N ARG A 57 -20.17 -16.13 10.63
CA ARG A 57 -20.14 -14.75 10.15
C ARG A 57 -19.36 -13.92 11.15
N GLN A 58 -18.45 -13.11 10.63
CA GLN A 58 -17.62 -12.23 11.44
C GLN A 58 -17.52 -10.86 10.76
N SER A 59 -17.39 -9.81 11.56
CA SER A 59 -17.25 -8.44 11.08
C SER A 59 -15.94 -7.88 11.62
N LEU A 60 -15.06 -7.41 10.74
CA LEU A 60 -13.73 -6.92 11.09
C LEU A 60 -13.57 -5.46 10.71
N ASP A 61 -13.21 -4.63 11.69
CA ASP A 61 -12.79 -3.27 11.42
C ASP A 61 -11.30 -3.22 11.04
N TYR A 62 -11.05 -3.40 9.74
CA TYR A 62 -9.69 -3.56 9.22
C TYR A 62 -8.86 -2.26 9.28
N VAL A 63 -9.49 -1.10 9.39
CA VAL A 63 -8.77 0.19 9.48
C VAL A 63 -8.19 0.39 10.88
N LEU A 64 -8.82 -0.14 11.93
CA LEU A 64 -8.19 -0.17 13.26
C LEU A 64 -6.94 -1.06 13.28
N LEU A 65 -7.01 -2.18 12.58
CA LEU A 65 -5.93 -3.16 12.55
C LEU A 65 -4.77 -2.73 11.65
N ILE A 66 -5.09 -2.11 10.50
CA ILE A 66 -4.11 -1.69 9.48
C ILE A 66 -4.42 -0.23 9.10
N PRO A 67 -3.93 0.76 9.88
CA PRO A 67 -4.26 2.17 9.66
C PRO A 67 -3.81 2.72 8.30
N ASN A 68 -2.74 2.16 7.74
CA ASN A 68 -2.17 2.51 6.43
C ASN A 68 -2.64 1.56 5.31
N PHE A 69 -3.78 0.91 5.48
CA PHE A 69 -4.38 0.00 4.49
C PHE A 69 -4.51 0.65 3.10
N ARG A 70 -4.11 -0.08 2.06
CA ARG A 70 -4.30 0.30 0.64
C ARG A 70 -5.32 -0.57 -0.06
N ALA A 71 -5.14 -1.89 0.00
CA ALA A 71 -6.01 -2.85 -0.70
C ALA A 71 -5.93 -4.23 -0.06
N PHE A 72 -7.01 -5.00 -0.14
CA PHE A 72 -7.01 -6.40 0.27
C PHE A 72 -6.26 -7.27 -0.74
N LYS A 73 -5.50 -8.24 -0.25
CA LYS A 73 -4.92 -9.30 -1.07
C LYS A 73 -5.66 -10.62 -0.84
N SER A 74 -5.81 -11.01 0.41
CA SER A 74 -6.47 -12.25 0.79
C SER A 74 -6.87 -12.22 2.25
N PHE A 75 -7.90 -13.00 2.59
CA PHE A 75 -8.19 -13.40 3.95
C PHE A 75 -8.18 -14.92 4.00
N ARG A 76 -7.57 -15.49 5.02
CA ARG A 76 -7.46 -16.94 5.19
C ARG A 76 -8.00 -17.32 6.55
N LEU A 77 -8.77 -18.40 6.61
CA LEU A 77 -9.15 -18.99 7.89
C LEU A 77 -7.91 -19.60 8.55
N ALA A 78 -7.86 -19.58 9.87
CA ALA A 78 -6.75 -20.12 10.64
C ALA A 78 -7.27 -20.83 11.90
N GLU A 79 -6.54 -21.82 12.39
CA GLU A 79 -6.86 -22.47 13.67
C GLU A 79 -6.40 -21.64 14.87
N ASN A 80 -5.40 -20.78 14.69
CA ASN A 80 -4.89 -19.83 15.67
C ASN A 80 -4.33 -18.57 14.98
N GLU A 81 -3.98 -17.53 15.73
CA GLU A 81 -3.52 -16.22 15.19
C GLU A 81 -2.23 -16.29 14.35
N THR A 82 -1.45 -17.36 14.50
CA THR A 82 -0.16 -17.54 13.81
C THR A 82 -0.21 -18.64 12.76
N ASP A 83 -1.35 -19.33 12.62
CA ASP A 83 -1.48 -20.46 11.72
C ASP A 83 -1.66 -19.99 10.28
N ASP A 84 -0.97 -20.66 9.37
CA ASP A 84 -1.16 -20.53 7.94
C ASP A 84 -1.81 -21.78 7.37
N THR A 85 -2.61 -22.51 8.16
CA THR A 85 -3.42 -23.63 7.69
C THR A 85 -4.90 -23.25 7.71
N GLY A 86 -5.57 -23.43 6.57
CA GLY A 86 -6.98 -23.10 6.40
C GLY A 86 -7.35 -22.62 4.99
N ASP A 87 -8.65 -22.51 4.75
CA ASP A 87 -9.22 -22.14 3.46
C ASP A 87 -9.16 -20.62 3.24
N PHE A 88 -9.04 -20.22 1.97
CA PHE A 88 -9.13 -18.82 1.58
C PHE A 88 -10.59 -18.36 1.54
N ILE A 89 -10.80 -17.11 1.94
CA ILE A 89 -12.04 -16.37 1.76
C ILE A 89 -11.88 -15.47 0.53
N ASP A 90 -12.79 -15.64 -0.42
CA ASP A 90 -12.80 -14.81 -1.62
C ASP A 90 -13.35 -13.43 -1.31
N ILE A 91 -12.54 -12.39 -1.52
CA ILE A 91 -12.99 -11.00 -1.38
C ILE A 91 -13.73 -10.59 -2.64
N ILE A 92 -15.04 -10.36 -2.50
CA ILE A 92 -15.97 -10.07 -3.59
C ILE A 92 -16.62 -8.70 -3.42
N THR A 93 -17.31 -8.26 -4.47
CA THR A 93 -18.16 -7.07 -4.40
C THR A 93 -19.51 -7.38 -3.75
N ILE A 94 -20.19 -6.35 -3.23
CA ILE A 94 -21.47 -6.52 -2.53
C ILE A 94 -22.56 -7.13 -3.43
N ASP A 95 -22.47 -6.91 -4.73
CA ASP A 95 -23.45 -7.42 -5.71
C ASP A 95 -23.30 -8.93 -5.96
N GLU A 96 -22.16 -9.52 -5.57
CA GLU A 96 -21.82 -10.93 -5.82
C GLU A 96 -22.12 -11.84 -4.62
N ILE A 97 -22.79 -11.32 -3.58
CA ILE A 97 -23.10 -12.06 -2.34
C ILE A 97 -24.03 -13.26 -2.63
N LEU A 98 -24.89 -13.13 -3.63
CA LEU A 98 -25.79 -14.18 -4.07
C LEU A 98 -25.20 -14.95 -5.24
N ASP A 99 -25.37 -16.27 -5.25
CA ASP A 99 -25.06 -17.11 -6.39
C ASP A 99 -26.10 -16.94 -7.51
N ALA A 100 -25.87 -17.62 -8.65
CA ALA A 100 -26.78 -17.58 -9.80
C ALA A 100 -28.21 -18.07 -9.50
N TYR A 101 -28.41 -18.76 -8.37
CA TYR A 101 -29.71 -19.27 -7.91
C TYR A 101 -30.32 -18.40 -6.80
N GLY A 102 -29.74 -17.23 -6.51
CA GLY A 102 -30.22 -16.31 -5.47
C GLY A 102 -29.93 -16.78 -4.04
N ARG A 103 -29.01 -17.74 -3.85
CA ARG A 103 -28.60 -18.22 -2.54
C ARG A 103 -27.34 -17.50 -2.08
N ASN A 104 -27.27 -17.31 -0.77
CA ASN A 104 -26.09 -16.76 -0.13
C ASN A 104 -24.85 -17.64 -0.38
N ARG A 105 -23.82 -17.06 -0.99
CA ARG A 105 -22.52 -17.70 -1.10
C ARG A 105 -21.87 -17.84 0.28
N THR A 106 -21.00 -18.85 0.41
CA THR A 106 -20.15 -19.12 1.57
C THR A 106 -18.67 -18.99 1.17
N ASN A 107 -17.79 -18.85 2.16
CA ASN A 107 -16.35 -18.59 1.98
C ASN A 107 -16.08 -17.29 1.20
N ILE A 108 -16.85 -16.25 1.52
CA ILE A 108 -16.76 -14.95 0.87
C ILE A 108 -16.58 -13.84 1.91
N GLY A 109 -15.91 -12.77 1.51
CA GLY A 109 -15.78 -11.53 2.26
C GLY A 109 -16.14 -10.34 1.38
N TYR A 110 -16.74 -9.30 1.94
CA TYR A 110 -17.01 -8.06 1.21
C TYR A 110 -16.83 -6.84 2.10
N VAL A 111 -16.47 -5.72 1.47
CA VAL A 111 -16.20 -4.47 2.18
C VAL A 111 -17.49 -3.65 2.27
N ALA A 112 -17.90 -3.34 3.50
CA ALA A 112 -19.01 -2.45 3.82
C ALA A 112 -18.47 -1.21 4.56
N GLY A 113 -18.02 -0.21 3.80
CA GLY A 113 -17.41 0.99 4.38
C GLY A 113 -16.08 0.68 5.06
N ARG A 114 -16.03 0.74 6.40
CA ARG A 114 -14.82 0.46 7.21
C ARG A 114 -14.75 -0.98 7.71
N VAL A 115 -15.79 -1.77 7.45
CA VAL A 115 -15.93 -3.12 7.98
C VAL A 115 -15.78 -4.12 6.85
N LEU A 116 -14.97 -5.15 7.08
CA LEU A 116 -14.90 -6.34 6.25
C LEU A 116 -15.86 -7.37 6.84
N GLU A 117 -16.92 -7.66 6.11
CA GLU A 117 -17.89 -8.70 6.48
C GLU A 117 -17.43 -10.03 5.89
N LEU A 118 -17.33 -11.04 6.74
CA LEU A 118 -16.82 -12.37 6.40
C LEU A 118 -17.92 -13.40 6.61
N ARG A 119 -18.00 -14.37 5.69
CA ARG A 119 -18.88 -15.53 5.81
C ARG A 119 -18.14 -16.78 5.39
N ALA A 120 -18.06 -17.74 6.31
CA ALA A 120 -17.44 -19.03 6.07
C ALA A 120 -18.49 -20.16 6.08
N ALA A 121 -18.13 -21.30 5.48
CA ALA A 121 -18.92 -22.53 5.54
C ALA A 121 -18.78 -23.26 6.89
N VAL A 122 -17.73 -22.94 7.65
CA VAL A 122 -17.42 -23.48 8.99
C VAL A 122 -17.36 -22.33 10.00
N GLU A 123 -17.56 -22.64 11.28
CA GLU A 123 -17.30 -21.67 12.34
C GLU A 123 -15.81 -21.39 12.43
N PHE A 124 -15.44 -20.11 12.58
CA PHE A 124 -14.06 -19.70 12.77
C PHE A 124 -13.97 -18.59 13.80
N GLN A 125 -12.87 -18.60 14.54
CA GLN A 125 -12.50 -17.58 15.49
C GLN A 125 -11.23 -16.84 15.07
N PHE A 126 -10.36 -17.48 14.29
CA PHE A 126 -9.09 -16.91 13.86
C PHE A 126 -9.00 -16.84 12.34
N GLY A 127 -8.21 -15.89 11.87
CA GLY A 127 -7.87 -15.78 10.46
C GLY A 127 -6.62 -14.95 10.25
N LEU A 128 -6.02 -15.07 9.07
CA LEU A 128 -4.89 -14.27 8.63
C LEU A 128 -5.36 -13.30 7.56
N LEU A 129 -5.24 -12.01 7.85
CA LEU A 129 -5.53 -10.94 6.92
C LEU A 129 -4.23 -10.51 6.23
N THR A 130 -4.21 -10.57 4.90
CA THR A 130 -3.13 -10.04 4.08
C THR A 130 -3.63 -8.86 3.24
N ALA A 131 -2.94 -7.74 3.36
CA ALA A 131 -3.26 -6.51 2.64
C ALA A 131 -2.00 -5.84 2.10
N TYR A 132 -2.18 -5.04 1.05
CA TYR A 132 -1.18 -4.07 0.65
C TYR A 132 -1.28 -2.84 1.56
N VAL A 133 -0.16 -2.35 2.05
CA VAL A 133 -0.07 -1.16 2.91
C VAL A 133 0.63 -0.01 2.20
N SER A 134 0.22 1.22 2.53
CA SER A 134 0.95 2.42 2.13
C SER A 134 2.11 2.68 3.10
N PRO A 135 3.22 3.26 2.63
CA PRO A 135 4.36 3.59 3.49
C PRO A 135 3.97 4.63 4.55
N ILE A 136 4.67 4.61 5.67
CA ILE A 136 4.54 5.66 6.69
C ILE A 136 5.34 6.86 6.21
N VAL A 137 4.67 7.98 6.00
CA VAL A 137 5.28 9.23 5.49
C VAL A 137 5.20 10.39 6.47
N THR A 138 4.58 10.21 7.63
CA THR A 138 4.43 11.21 8.69
C THR A 138 4.26 10.51 10.03
N PRO A 139 4.94 10.96 11.10
CA PRO A 139 5.91 12.06 11.15
C PRO A 139 7.26 11.73 10.45
N GLU A 140 8.20 12.68 10.36
CA GLU A 140 9.47 12.50 9.60
C GLU A 140 10.35 11.40 10.20
N GLU A 141 10.36 11.31 11.53
CA GLU A 141 11.09 10.32 12.31
C GLU A 141 10.63 8.87 12.07
N ASP A 142 9.36 8.70 11.69
CA ASP A 142 8.76 7.38 11.41
C ASP A 142 8.72 7.05 9.92
N TYR A 143 9.35 7.88 9.08
CA TYR A 143 9.35 7.67 7.63
C TYR A 143 9.97 6.31 7.28
N SER A 144 9.19 5.46 6.61
CA SER A 144 9.61 4.12 6.22
C SER A 144 9.04 3.75 4.84
N SER A 145 9.94 3.48 3.89
CA SER A 145 9.61 3.10 2.52
C SER A 145 10.76 2.29 1.90
N TRP A 146 10.48 1.05 1.50
CA TRP A 146 11.45 0.25 0.77
C TRP A 146 11.81 0.86 -0.60
N VAL A 147 10.89 1.63 -1.20
CA VAL A 147 11.16 2.37 -2.44
C VAL A 147 12.21 3.45 -2.19
N ALA A 148 12.16 4.16 -1.06
CA ALA A 148 13.20 5.12 -0.69
C ALA A 148 14.56 4.47 -0.43
N GLU A 149 14.58 3.21 -0.02
CA GLU A 149 15.80 2.45 0.21
C GLU A 149 16.43 1.93 -1.08
N GLN A 150 15.62 1.33 -1.96
CA GLN A 150 16.11 0.61 -3.14
C GLN A 150 16.07 1.46 -4.41
N PHE A 151 15.09 2.36 -4.54
CA PHE A 151 14.85 3.18 -5.72
C PHE A 151 14.68 4.68 -5.35
N PRO A 152 15.62 5.28 -4.58
CA PRO A 152 15.46 6.63 -4.03
C PRO A 152 15.20 7.70 -5.11
N PHE A 153 15.81 7.56 -6.28
CA PHE A 153 15.68 8.52 -7.38
C PHE A 153 14.29 8.58 -8.00
N THR A 154 13.49 7.52 -7.86
CA THR A 154 12.05 7.54 -8.17
C THR A 154 11.32 8.64 -7.40
N ILE A 155 11.68 8.82 -6.12
CA ILE A 155 11.06 9.79 -5.22
C ILE A 155 11.71 11.17 -5.43
N ILE A 156 13.04 11.23 -5.48
CA ILE A 156 13.81 12.47 -5.63
C ILE A 156 13.44 13.20 -6.92
N TYR A 157 13.41 12.51 -8.07
CA TYR A 157 13.11 13.17 -9.35
C TYR A 157 11.64 13.60 -9.44
N GLU A 158 10.70 12.84 -8.88
CA GLU A 158 9.31 13.27 -8.82
C GLU A 158 9.14 14.49 -7.91
N ALA A 159 9.80 14.51 -6.75
CA ALA A 159 9.77 15.65 -5.83
C ALA A 159 10.42 16.90 -6.47
N ALA A 160 11.62 16.77 -7.05
CA ALA A 160 12.30 17.85 -7.76
C ALA A 160 11.46 18.40 -8.91
N ARG A 161 10.80 17.53 -9.69
CA ARG A 161 9.86 17.93 -10.74
C ARG A 161 8.74 18.81 -10.21
N VAL A 162 8.13 18.44 -9.07
CA VAL A 162 7.06 19.21 -8.43
C VAL A 162 7.57 20.60 -8.01
N ILE A 163 8.75 20.67 -7.39
CA ILE A 163 9.36 21.95 -7.00
C ILE A 163 9.68 22.81 -8.21
N PHE A 164 10.28 22.27 -9.27
CA PHE A 164 10.54 23.05 -10.48
C PHE A 164 9.26 23.54 -11.15
N THR A 165 8.19 22.75 -11.09
CA THR A 165 6.87 23.14 -11.59
C THR A 165 6.30 24.32 -10.77
N SER A 166 6.39 24.26 -9.44
CA SER A 166 5.84 25.30 -8.56
C SER A 166 6.55 26.65 -8.71
N ILE A 167 7.84 26.65 -9.06
CA ILE A 167 8.63 27.87 -9.27
C ILE A 167 8.70 28.33 -10.73
N GLY A 168 7.94 27.70 -11.63
CA GLY A 168 7.86 28.08 -13.05
C GLY A 168 9.06 27.70 -13.92
N GLN A 169 9.94 26.81 -13.46
CA GLN A 169 11.10 26.34 -14.24
C GLN A 169 10.72 25.13 -15.12
N ALA A 170 9.92 25.39 -16.16
CA ALA A 170 9.30 24.35 -17.00
C ALA A 170 10.30 23.41 -17.69
N ASP A 171 11.45 23.90 -18.17
CA ASP A 171 12.44 23.06 -18.84
C ASP A 171 13.09 22.06 -17.89
N LYS A 172 13.41 22.49 -16.66
CA LYS A 172 13.92 21.57 -15.63
C LYS A 172 12.85 20.60 -15.17
N ALA A 173 11.61 21.08 -14.98
CA ALA A 173 10.49 20.19 -14.68
C ALA A 173 10.30 19.11 -15.75
N ARG A 174 10.47 19.45 -17.04
CA ARG A 174 10.44 18.46 -18.14
C ARG A 174 11.59 17.46 -18.03
N LEU A 175 12.82 17.94 -17.81
CA LEU A 175 13.99 17.07 -17.63
C LEU A 175 13.78 16.03 -16.51
N TYR A 176 13.38 16.48 -15.33
CA TYR A 176 13.16 15.57 -14.19
C TYR A 176 11.93 14.68 -14.37
N ARG A 177 10.94 15.10 -15.17
CA ARG A 177 9.85 14.21 -15.58
C ARG A 177 10.36 13.04 -16.40
N ASP A 178 11.28 13.29 -17.33
CA ASP A 178 11.81 12.27 -18.23
C ASP A 178 12.69 11.28 -17.47
N MET A 179 13.60 11.76 -16.62
CA MET A 179 14.39 10.91 -15.71
C MET A 179 13.49 10.07 -14.79
N ARG A 180 12.45 10.68 -14.21
CA ARG A 180 11.47 9.98 -13.39
C ARG A 180 10.71 8.89 -14.16
N ILE A 181 10.52 9.03 -15.47
CA ILE A 181 9.86 7.97 -16.25
C ILE A 181 10.75 6.73 -16.34
N GLU A 182 12.07 6.91 -16.46
CA GLU A 182 13.04 5.82 -16.51
C GLU A 182 13.09 5.06 -15.19
N GLU A 183 13.20 5.78 -14.06
CA GLU A 183 13.20 5.19 -12.71
C GLU A 183 11.92 4.37 -12.44
N TYR A 184 10.76 4.88 -12.85
CA TYR A 184 9.49 4.15 -12.66
C TYR A 184 9.40 2.87 -13.51
N LYS A 185 10.10 2.78 -14.64
CA LYS A 185 10.17 1.53 -15.42
C LYS A 185 11.00 0.49 -14.70
N GLU A 186 12.11 0.90 -14.09
CA GLU A 186 12.94 0.02 -13.28
C GLU A 186 12.18 -0.50 -12.06
N LEU A 187 11.50 0.40 -11.34
CA LEU A 187 10.63 0.04 -10.21
C LEU A 187 9.57 -0.99 -10.63
N GLY A 188 8.90 -0.78 -11.77
CA GLY A 188 7.92 -1.72 -12.31
C GLY A 188 8.52 -3.09 -12.68
N THR A 189 9.78 -3.11 -13.14
CA THR A 189 10.48 -4.36 -13.45
C THR A 189 10.77 -5.17 -12.17
N SER A 190 11.07 -4.50 -11.05
CA SER A 190 11.22 -5.17 -9.75
C SER A 190 9.94 -5.87 -9.29
N ALA A 191 8.75 -5.39 -9.67
CA ALA A 191 7.50 -6.06 -9.33
C ALA A 191 7.38 -7.44 -9.98
N LEU A 192 7.88 -7.57 -11.21
CA LEU A 192 7.80 -8.82 -11.99
C LEU A 192 8.75 -9.89 -11.48
N THR A 193 9.90 -9.51 -10.92
CA THR A 193 10.89 -10.48 -10.42
C THR A 193 10.50 -11.09 -9.07
N ASP A 194 9.64 -10.42 -8.31
CA ASP A 194 9.23 -10.87 -6.98
C ASP A 194 8.11 -11.93 -7.03
N VAL A 195 7.37 -12.03 -8.13
CA VAL A 195 6.44 -13.12 -8.40
C VAL A 195 7.14 -14.16 -9.26
N GLY A 196 7.42 -15.33 -8.69
CA GLY A 196 8.03 -16.44 -9.43
C GLY A 196 7.21 -16.74 -10.69
N SER A 197 7.88 -16.68 -11.84
CA SER A 197 7.35 -17.05 -13.15
C SER A 197 6.85 -18.50 -13.20
#